data_AF-A0A8J2RRD4-F1
#
_entry.id   AF-A0A8J2RRD4-F1
#
_cell.length_a   1.000
_cell.length_b   1.000
_cell.length_c   1.000
_cell.angle_alpha   90.00
_cell.angle_beta   90.00
_cell.angle_gamma   90.00
#
_symmetry.space_group_name_H-M   'P 1'
#
loop_
_entity.id
_entity.type
_entity.pdbx_description
1 polymer ?
#
loop_
_entity_poly.entity_id
_entity_poly.type
_entity_poly.pdbx_seq_one_letter_code
_entity_poly.pdbx_strand_id
1 'polypeptide(L)'
;MSRSVSSGSDTYTKKLYFDPKADEPEEDGYWITDEELRQKLTNLVDVSENIDQVMYYSNPLYSWQMSNALLHHAFIVFKTENWWWSIEKNNEGVTIQRSKKLESVRDMYRRAKRTTGKTSLTDIILVKKSNGYTKINELINYLWRKDYLNQEYGVLSYNCQHFADLIFRRISESKNLRELDVYFDSAADQPSGLSGAGFITVDELISRVYDLSSIEILVKIEIYKAPINSLQIMDNFLHHLFVIFHTNQDTYWSIERWPTRFTMQKAKNKDILVNECERNPRPGNWFTPVRIYQSASAKKMTLSSVMDFIWKKDKLNELYDPISNNSKHFATSVYNQFQDGYQIK
;
A
#
# COMPACT_ATOMS: atom_id res chain seq x y z
N MET A 1 33.03 -42.65 11.92
CA MET A 1 32.18 -41.75 12.74
C MET A 1 32.04 -40.44 12.00
N SER A 2 30.99 -40.32 11.20
CA SER A 2 30.64 -39.10 10.46
C SER A 2 30.01 -38.10 11.42
N ARG A 3 30.63 -36.91 11.54
CA ARG A 3 29.99 -35.76 12.17
C ARG A 3 28.98 -35.18 11.19
N SER A 4 27.70 -35.29 11.54
CA SER A 4 26.60 -34.59 10.88
C SER A 4 26.76 -33.10 11.09
N VAL A 5 27.06 -32.37 10.00
CA VAL A 5 26.84 -30.93 9.94
C VAL A 5 25.37 -30.75 9.65
N SER A 6 24.58 -30.37 10.65
CA SER A 6 23.21 -29.92 10.43
C SER A 6 23.25 -28.55 9.74
N SER A 7 23.06 -28.55 8.42
CA SER A 7 22.67 -27.34 7.70
C SER A 7 21.25 -26.97 8.10
N GLY A 8 21.13 -26.05 9.06
CA GLY A 8 19.87 -25.39 9.39
C GLY A 8 19.40 -24.64 8.16
N SER A 9 18.41 -25.21 7.47
CA SER A 9 17.62 -24.51 6.48
C SER A 9 16.74 -23.52 7.23
N ASP A 10 17.28 -22.33 7.55
CA ASP A 10 16.52 -21.25 8.15
C ASP A 10 15.36 -20.89 7.22
N THR A 11 14.18 -21.36 7.60
CA THR A 11 12.98 -21.24 6.78
C THR A 11 12.46 -19.82 6.93
N TYR A 12 12.51 -19.04 5.85
CA TYR A 12 11.99 -17.67 5.83
C TYR A 12 10.54 -17.66 6.33
N THR A 13 10.31 -16.97 7.45
CA THR A 13 9.07 -17.13 8.24
C THR A 13 7.87 -16.44 7.61
N LYS A 14 8.10 -15.57 6.61
CA LYS A 14 7.08 -14.70 5.99
C LYS A 14 6.36 -13.80 7.02
N LYS A 15 7.00 -13.55 8.17
CA LYS A 15 6.50 -12.69 9.24
C LYS A 15 7.37 -11.45 9.38
N LEU A 16 6.76 -10.43 9.98
CA LEU A 16 7.42 -9.21 10.40
C LEU A 16 7.61 -9.23 11.93
N TYR A 17 8.82 -8.96 12.39
CA TYR A 17 9.08 -8.63 13.79
C TYR A 17 8.97 -7.10 13.97
N PHE A 18 8.19 -6.66 14.95
CA PHE A 18 8.04 -5.25 15.28
C PHE A 18 8.39 -4.95 16.74
N ASP A 19 9.37 -4.09 16.96
CA ASP A 19 9.70 -3.56 18.29
C ASP A 19 9.31 -2.08 18.41
N PRO A 20 8.21 -1.74 19.10
CA PRO A 20 7.74 -0.37 19.19
C PRO A 20 8.60 0.51 20.11
N LYS A 21 9.52 -0.08 20.90
CA LYS A 21 10.27 0.62 21.97
C LYS A 21 11.63 -0.03 22.21
N ALA A 22 12.50 0.01 21.20
CA ALA A 22 13.78 -0.69 21.23
C ALA A 22 14.78 -0.16 22.29
N ASP A 23 14.50 0.98 22.93
CA ASP A 23 15.28 1.56 24.03
C ASP A 23 14.75 1.30 25.45
N GLU A 24 13.62 0.62 25.61
CA GLU A 24 13.06 0.26 26.92
C GLU A 24 13.44 -1.17 27.34
N PRO A 25 13.68 -1.46 28.64
CA PRO A 25 13.98 -2.80 29.11
C PRO A 25 12.71 -3.69 29.13
N GLU A 26 12.68 -4.66 28.21
CA GLU A 26 11.77 -5.82 28.13
C GLU A 26 10.26 -5.54 27.99
N GLU A 27 9.86 -5.10 26.81
CA GLU A 27 8.61 -5.57 26.20
C GLU A 27 9.00 -6.47 25.01
N ASP A 28 8.38 -7.66 24.91
CA ASP A 28 8.61 -8.55 23.78
C ASP A 28 8.14 -7.87 22.48
N GLY A 29 8.97 -7.91 21.45
CA GLY A 29 8.56 -7.46 20.13
C GLY A 29 7.47 -8.36 19.55
N TYR A 30 6.65 -7.79 18.66
CA TYR A 30 5.49 -8.44 18.09
C TYR A 30 5.86 -9.18 16.81
N TRP A 31 5.45 -10.43 16.71
CA TRP A 31 5.41 -11.11 15.41
C TRP A 31 4.07 -10.85 14.74
N ILE A 32 4.13 -10.27 13.54
CA ILE A 32 3.02 -9.76 12.76
C ILE A 32 3.00 -10.46 11.40
N THR A 33 1.86 -11.01 10.98
CA THR A 33 1.72 -11.58 9.62
C THR A 33 1.44 -10.48 8.58
N ASP A 34 1.53 -10.82 7.30
CA ASP A 34 1.15 -9.90 6.21
C ASP A 34 -0.29 -9.40 6.33
N GLU A 35 -1.21 -10.28 6.72
CA GLU A 35 -2.62 -9.94 6.95
C GLU A 35 -2.79 -8.96 8.12
N GLU A 36 -1.99 -9.09 9.16
CA GLU A 36 -2.08 -8.27 10.37
C GLU A 36 -1.32 -6.93 10.26
N LEU A 37 -0.44 -6.79 9.25
CA LEU A 37 0.55 -5.71 9.17
C LEU A 37 -0.05 -4.31 9.41
N ARG A 38 -1.05 -3.95 8.61
CA ARG A 38 -1.66 -2.61 8.68
C ARG A 38 -2.41 -2.38 9.99
N GLN A 39 -3.19 -3.37 10.44
CA GLN A 39 -4.01 -3.23 11.65
C GLN A 39 -3.15 -3.19 12.92
N LYS A 40 -2.21 -4.13 13.08
CA LYS A 40 -1.35 -4.18 14.27
C LYS A 40 -0.44 -2.96 14.35
N LEU A 41 0.22 -2.56 13.27
CA LEU A 41 1.09 -1.38 13.32
C LEU A 41 0.29 -0.11 13.67
N THR A 42 -0.85 0.13 13.04
CA THR A 42 -1.70 1.31 13.34
C THR A 42 -2.19 1.32 14.79
N ASN A 43 -2.46 0.16 15.39
CA ASN A 43 -2.88 0.08 16.79
C ASN A 43 -1.72 0.27 17.78
N LEU A 44 -0.49 -0.04 17.39
CA LEU A 44 0.67 0.02 18.26
C LEU A 44 1.33 1.40 18.27
N VAL A 45 1.24 2.15 17.18
CA VAL A 45 1.96 3.40 16.99
C VAL A 45 1.18 4.40 16.13
N ASP A 46 1.50 5.68 16.29
CA ASP A 46 1.07 6.69 15.33
C ASP A 46 1.80 6.49 14.00
N VAL A 47 1.07 6.01 12.99
CA VAL A 47 1.56 5.80 11.63
C VAL A 47 1.26 6.98 10.70
N SER A 48 0.66 8.06 11.22
CA SER A 48 0.34 9.26 10.44
C SER A 48 1.52 10.22 10.33
N GLU A 49 2.58 10.00 11.11
CA GLU A 49 3.80 10.83 11.12
C GLU A 49 4.47 10.87 9.74
N ASN A 50 4.95 12.06 9.37
CA ASN A 50 5.78 12.24 8.19
C ASN A 50 7.18 11.66 8.45
N ILE A 51 7.77 11.07 7.40
CA ILE A 51 9.17 10.71 7.43
C ILE A 51 9.98 11.93 6.98
N ASP A 52 10.78 12.48 7.89
CA ASP A 52 11.57 13.70 7.64
C ASP A 52 12.88 13.38 6.89
N GLN A 53 13.51 12.27 7.27
CA GLN A 53 14.82 11.88 6.75
C GLN A 53 14.95 10.37 6.65
N VAL A 54 15.64 9.89 5.61
CA VAL A 54 15.97 8.48 5.42
C VAL A 54 17.48 8.31 5.22
N MET A 55 18.02 7.23 5.78
CA MET A 55 19.43 6.88 5.75
C MET A 55 19.57 5.40 5.42
N TYR A 56 20.45 5.12 4.47
CA TYR A 56 20.85 3.76 4.11
C TYR A 56 22.13 3.44 4.85
N TYR A 57 22.09 2.41 5.68
CA TYR A 57 23.24 1.91 6.41
C TYR A 57 23.67 0.53 5.91
N SER A 58 24.94 0.20 6.12
CA SER A 58 25.47 -1.14 5.93
C SER A 58 26.36 -1.58 7.10
N ASN A 59 26.44 -2.89 7.31
CA ASN A 59 27.32 -3.51 8.30
C ASN A 59 27.81 -4.88 7.77
N PRO A 60 28.92 -5.45 8.30
CA PRO A 60 29.37 -6.78 7.89
C PRO A 60 28.34 -7.87 8.20
N LEU A 61 28.24 -8.89 7.35
CA LEU A 61 27.46 -10.11 7.61
C LEU A 61 28.06 -10.93 8.74
N TYR A 62 29.39 -11.00 8.81
CA TYR A 62 30.14 -11.75 9.82
C TYR A 62 31.19 -10.89 10.50
N SER A 63 31.36 -11.10 11.81
CA SER A 63 32.32 -10.34 12.65
C SER A 63 33.80 -10.56 12.27
N TRP A 64 34.11 -11.61 11.51
CA TRP A 64 35.46 -11.89 11.03
C TRP A 64 35.79 -11.21 9.69
N GLN A 65 34.82 -10.57 9.03
CA GLN A 65 35.08 -9.89 7.76
C GLN A 65 36.05 -8.72 7.94
N MET A 66 36.93 -8.55 6.94
CA MET A 66 37.94 -7.50 6.91
C MET A 66 37.52 -6.30 6.02
N SER A 67 36.46 -6.45 5.23
CA SER A 67 35.85 -5.35 4.45
C SER A 67 34.38 -5.65 4.13
N ASN A 68 33.60 -4.58 3.86
CA ASN A 68 32.17 -4.64 3.54
C ASN A 68 31.89 -4.53 2.02
N ALA A 69 32.91 -4.62 1.16
CA ALA A 69 32.81 -4.24 -0.26
C ALA A 69 31.88 -5.14 -1.11
N LEU A 70 31.78 -6.43 -0.77
CA LEU A 70 31.01 -7.43 -1.56
C LEU A 70 29.93 -8.15 -0.74
N LEU A 71 30.15 -8.30 0.56
CA LEU A 71 29.31 -9.10 1.45
C LEU A 71 28.95 -8.25 2.67
N HIS A 72 27.87 -7.48 2.56
CA HIS A 72 27.37 -6.67 3.66
C HIS A 72 25.86 -6.82 3.81
N HIS A 73 25.41 -6.66 5.05
CA HIS A 73 24.01 -6.43 5.35
C HIS A 73 23.67 -4.97 5.12
N ALA A 74 22.47 -4.70 4.64
CA ALA A 74 21.97 -3.36 4.44
C ALA A 74 20.61 -3.18 5.11
N PHE A 75 20.40 -1.99 5.67
CA PHE A 75 19.19 -1.64 6.37
C PHE A 75 18.92 -0.15 6.27
N ILE A 76 17.67 0.23 6.47
CA ILE A 76 17.24 1.61 6.45
C ILE A 76 16.99 2.09 7.86
N VAL A 77 17.46 3.29 8.16
CA VAL A 77 17.08 4.07 9.34
C VAL A 77 16.37 5.32 8.87
N PHE A 78 15.25 5.68 9.45
CA PHE A 78 14.55 6.92 9.11
C PHE A 78 14.06 7.66 10.35
N LYS A 79 13.90 8.96 10.20
CA LYS A 79 13.47 9.88 11.25
C LYS A 79 12.05 10.35 10.97
N THR A 80 11.27 10.43 12.03
CA THR A 80 9.97 11.09 12.10
C THR A 80 10.05 12.15 13.21
N GLU A 81 8.99 12.94 13.40
CA GLU A 81 8.96 14.02 14.40
C GLU A 81 9.46 13.54 15.77
N ASN A 82 8.96 12.39 16.21
CA ASN A 82 9.16 11.90 17.57
C ASN A 82 10.02 10.65 17.69
N TRP A 83 10.36 9.99 16.58
CA TRP A 83 10.96 8.65 16.61
C TRP A 83 12.03 8.45 15.54
N TRP A 84 13.01 7.65 15.90
CA TRP A 84 13.90 6.97 14.97
C TRP A 84 13.36 5.57 14.71
N TRP A 85 13.42 5.15 13.46
CA TRP A 85 12.95 3.85 13.00
C TRP A 85 14.08 3.14 12.27
N SER A 86 14.09 1.81 12.31
CA SER A 86 14.83 1.03 11.33
C SER A 86 13.98 -0.08 10.73
N ILE A 87 14.25 -0.38 9.46
CA ILE A 87 13.61 -1.45 8.71
C ILE A 87 14.66 -2.23 7.93
N GLU A 88 14.61 -3.55 8.02
CA GLU A 88 15.54 -4.44 7.35
C GLU A 88 14.94 -5.82 7.10
N LYS A 89 15.54 -6.56 6.16
CA LYS A 89 15.13 -7.91 5.79
C LYS A 89 16.31 -8.86 5.88
N ASN A 90 16.09 -10.04 6.44
CA ASN A 90 17.08 -11.12 6.46
C ASN A 90 16.44 -12.47 6.06
N ASN A 91 17.15 -13.57 6.28
CA ASN A 91 16.69 -14.92 6.02
C ASN A 91 15.52 -15.37 6.91
N GLU A 92 15.27 -14.71 8.04
CA GLU A 92 14.12 -15.01 8.91
C GLU A 92 12.86 -14.24 8.51
N GLY A 93 12.99 -12.99 8.07
CA GLY A 93 11.83 -12.13 7.81
C GLY A 93 12.19 -10.66 7.64
N VAL A 94 11.18 -9.80 7.81
CA VAL A 94 11.36 -8.35 7.91
C VAL A 94 11.35 -7.96 9.39
N THR A 95 12.19 -7.00 9.76
CA THR A 95 12.20 -6.41 11.11
C THR A 95 12.00 -4.92 10.98
N ILE A 96 11.02 -4.41 11.72
CA ILE A 96 10.83 -2.98 11.96
C ILE A 96 11.03 -2.74 13.45
N GLN A 97 11.76 -1.70 13.81
CA GLN A 97 11.90 -1.29 15.20
C GLN A 97 11.94 0.23 15.27
N ARG A 98 11.52 0.80 16.39
CA ARG A 98 11.60 2.24 16.62
C ARG A 98 12.07 2.56 18.03
N SER A 99 12.61 3.76 18.20
CA SER A 99 13.15 4.24 19.46
C SER A 99 13.19 5.76 19.51
N LYS A 100 13.27 6.32 20.72
CA LYS A 100 13.65 7.73 20.91
C LYS A 100 15.12 8.00 20.63
N LYS A 101 15.97 6.97 20.60
CA LYS A 101 17.43 7.08 20.42
C LYS A 101 17.84 6.51 19.07
N LEU A 102 18.68 7.25 18.34
CA LEU A 102 19.20 6.81 17.04
C LEU A 102 20.03 5.53 17.20
N GLU A 103 20.86 5.46 18.23
CA GLU A 103 21.75 4.34 18.53
C GLU A 103 20.95 3.04 18.71
N SER A 104 19.77 3.11 19.32
CA SER A 104 18.91 1.95 19.58
C SER A 104 18.29 1.35 18.32
N VAL A 105 18.26 2.07 17.19
CA VAL A 105 17.81 1.51 15.90
C VAL A 105 18.94 1.33 14.89
N ARG A 106 19.98 2.17 14.99
CA ARG A 106 21.17 2.12 14.15
C ARG A 106 22.10 0.99 14.57
N ASP A 107 22.43 0.90 15.86
CA ASP A 107 23.48 0.01 16.38
C ASP A 107 22.93 -1.32 16.88
N MET A 108 21.61 -1.40 17.07
CA MET A 108 20.94 -2.58 17.58
C MET A 108 20.03 -3.20 16.51
N TYR A 109 19.92 -4.52 16.55
CA TYR A 109 18.97 -5.33 15.80
C TYR A 109 18.25 -6.25 16.78
N ARG A 110 16.95 -6.07 16.95
CA ARG A 110 16.15 -6.84 17.94
C ARG A 110 16.81 -6.86 19.31
N ARG A 111 17.24 -5.67 19.78
CA ARG A 111 17.89 -5.45 21.08
C ARG A 111 19.26 -6.12 21.26
N ALA A 112 19.82 -6.74 20.23
CA ALA A 112 21.21 -7.20 20.18
C ALA A 112 22.07 -6.21 19.38
N LYS A 113 23.35 -6.04 19.75
CA LYS A 113 24.26 -5.22 18.95
C LYS A 113 24.39 -5.80 17.54
N ARG A 114 24.33 -4.94 16.52
CA ARG A 114 24.64 -5.32 15.14
C ARG A 114 26.08 -5.78 15.04
N THR A 115 26.34 -6.64 14.08
CA THR A 115 27.68 -7.10 13.77
C THR A 115 28.54 -5.93 13.30
N THR A 116 29.62 -5.67 14.04
CA THR A 116 30.75 -4.84 13.63
C THR A 116 31.99 -5.72 13.53
N GLY A 117 32.91 -5.37 12.64
CA GLY A 117 34.19 -6.08 12.52
C GLY A 117 35.27 -5.48 13.42
N LYS A 118 36.52 -5.89 13.19
CA LYS A 118 37.67 -5.52 14.03
C LYS A 118 38.30 -4.16 13.68
N THR A 119 37.85 -3.53 12.59
CA THR A 119 38.43 -2.29 12.07
C THR A 119 37.34 -1.28 11.73
N SER A 120 37.69 0.00 11.61
CA SER A 120 36.74 1.05 11.23
C SER A 120 36.13 0.86 9.83
N LEU A 121 36.77 0.08 8.96
CA LEU A 121 36.24 -0.30 7.63
C LEU A 121 35.12 -1.34 7.70
N THR A 122 34.85 -1.85 8.90
CA THR A 122 33.87 -2.89 9.20
C THR A 122 32.89 -2.45 10.30
N ASP A 123 32.85 -1.15 10.59
CA ASP A 123 31.83 -0.54 11.43
C ASP A 123 30.50 -0.44 10.67
N ILE A 124 29.48 0.10 11.34
CA ILE A 124 28.22 0.47 10.71
C ILE A 124 28.45 1.74 9.89
N ILE A 125 28.25 1.65 8.58
CA ILE A 125 28.57 2.71 7.62
C ILE A 125 27.28 3.35 7.12
N LEU A 126 27.19 4.68 7.23
CA LEU A 126 26.19 5.45 6.50
C LEU A 126 26.59 5.52 5.02
N VAL A 127 25.82 4.88 4.14
CA VAL A 127 26.10 4.81 2.70
C VAL A 127 25.53 6.03 1.99
N LYS A 128 24.27 6.37 2.26
CA LYS A 128 23.57 7.52 1.67
C LYS A 128 22.46 8.02 2.58
N LYS A 129 22.08 9.29 2.43
CA LYS A 129 20.96 9.93 3.14
C LYS A 129 20.15 10.82 2.21
N SER A 130 18.87 10.98 2.49
CA SER A 130 17.97 11.89 1.77
C SER A 130 16.86 12.40 2.69
N ASN A 131 16.12 13.40 2.23
CA ASN A 131 14.86 13.80 2.86
C ASN A 131 13.79 12.74 2.59
N GLY A 132 12.81 12.64 3.49
CA GLY A 132 11.62 11.84 3.27
C GLY A 132 10.48 12.66 2.67
N TYR A 133 9.68 12.01 1.83
CA TYR A 133 8.54 12.63 1.15
C TYR A 133 7.27 11.77 1.26
N THR A 134 7.18 10.90 2.26
CA THR A 134 6.06 9.98 2.48
C THR A 134 5.78 9.86 3.98
N LYS A 135 4.63 9.28 4.33
CA LYS A 135 4.24 8.97 5.70
C LYS A 135 4.51 7.51 6.05
N ILE A 136 4.50 7.19 7.35
CA ILE A 136 4.69 5.81 7.82
C ILE A 136 3.57 4.90 7.28
N ASN A 137 2.31 5.31 7.36
CA ASN A 137 1.17 4.54 6.85
C ASN A 137 1.26 4.26 5.34
N GLU A 138 1.70 5.24 4.55
CA GLU A 138 1.93 5.07 3.11
C GLU A 138 3.05 4.07 2.85
N LEU A 139 4.14 4.09 3.63
CA LEU A 139 5.20 3.09 3.54
C LEU A 139 4.69 1.69 3.91
N ILE A 140 3.88 1.55 4.95
CA ILE A 140 3.27 0.29 5.36
C ILE A 140 2.31 -0.24 4.28
N ASN A 141 1.49 0.63 3.71
CA ASN A 141 0.58 0.28 2.61
C ASN A 141 1.36 -0.19 1.38
N TYR A 142 2.48 0.48 1.06
CA TYR A 142 3.37 0.06 -0.01
C TYR A 142 3.96 -1.34 0.24
N LEU A 143 4.44 -1.58 1.46
CA LEU A 143 5.00 -2.87 1.87
C LEU A 143 3.98 -4.02 1.71
N TRP A 144 2.76 -3.79 2.19
CA TRP A 144 1.64 -4.73 2.12
C TRP A 144 1.17 -4.96 0.67
N ARG A 145 0.98 -3.88 -0.10
CA ARG A 145 0.47 -3.93 -1.48
C ARG A 145 1.38 -4.73 -2.39
N LYS A 146 2.69 -4.53 -2.25
CA LYS A 146 3.73 -5.23 -3.03
C LYS A 146 4.10 -6.61 -2.47
N ASP A 147 3.42 -7.06 -1.42
CA ASP A 147 3.58 -8.40 -0.84
C ASP A 147 5.02 -8.68 -0.34
N TYR A 148 5.76 -7.64 0.09
CA TYR A 148 7.19 -7.76 0.39
C TYR A 148 7.51 -8.72 1.54
N LEU A 149 6.55 -8.96 2.44
CA LEU A 149 6.68 -9.94 3.51
C LEU A 149 6.65 -11.38 3.00
N ASN A 150 5.91 -11.65 1.92
CA ASN A 150 5.79 -12.98 1.31
C ASN A 150 6.84 -13.25 0.22
N GLN A 151 7.56 -12.22 -0.23
CA GLN A 151 8.67 -12.39 -1.17
C GLN A 151 9.80 -13.20 -0.51
N GLU A 152 10.14 -14.35 -1.09
CA GLU A 152 11.18 -15.23 -0.57
C GLU A 152 12.56 -14.57 -0.63
N TYR A 153 13.39 -14.86 0.37
CA TYR A 153 14.75 -14.35 0.42
C TYR A 153 15.62 -15.07 -0.62
N GLY A 154 16.01 -14.36 -1.68
CA GLY A 154 16.95 -14.84 -2.68
C GLY A 154 18.30 -14.18 -2.49
N VAL A 155 19.36 -14.95 -2.21
CA VAL A 155 20.72 -14.44 -1.97
C VAL A 155 21.21 -13.51 -3.10
N LEU A 156 20.80 -13.77 -4.34
CA LEU A 156 21.25 -13.06 -5.55
C LEU A 156 20.25 -12.02 -6.11
N SER A 157 18.99 -12.01 -5.69
CA SER A 157 17.95 -11.17 -6.34
C SER A 157 16.94 -10.51 -5.39
N TYR A 158 16.78 -11.00 -4.16
CA TYR A 158 15.83 -10.47 -3.16
C TYR A 158 16.44 -10.47 -1.77
N ASN A 159 17.66 -9.96 -1.68
CA ASN A 159 18.42 -9.88 -0.43
C ASN A 159 18.18 -8.55 0.29
N CYS A 160 18.86 -8.37 1.43
CA CYS A 160 18.76 -7.18 2.26
C CYS A 160 19.12 -5.87 1.53
N GLN A 161 20.07 -5.88 0.59
CA GLN A 161 20.49 -4.70 -0.16
C GLN A 161 19.40 -4.24 -1.12
N HIS A 162 18.81 -5.17 -1.86
CA HIS A 162 17.71 -4.86 -2.76
C HIS A 162 16.49 -4.34 -1.98
N PHE A 163 16.17 -4.97 -0.85
CA PHE A 163 15.09 -4.49 0.01
C PHE A 163 15.36 -3.09 0.58
N ALA A 164 16.56 -2.85 1.10
CA ALA A 164 16.94 -1.54 1.63
C ALA A 164 16.88 -0.44 0.55
N ASP A 165 17.39 -0.71 -0.65
CA ASP A 165 17.35 0.27 -1.75
C ASP A 165 15.92 0.61 -2.19
N LEU A 166 15.04 -0.40 -2.26
CA LEU A 166 13.62 -0.21 -2.54
C LEU A 166 12.95 0.71 -1.51
N ILE A 167 13.18 0.49 -0.22
CA ILE A 167 12.60 1.30 0.86
C ILE A 167 13.19 2.71 0.85
N PHE A 168 14.50 2.84 0.67
CA PHE A 168 15.17 4.14 0.57
C PHE A 168 14.54 4.96 -0.55
N ARG A 169 14.45 4.38 -1.75
CA ARG A 169 13.87 5.02 -2.94
C ARG A 169 12.41 5.39 -2.71
N ARG A 170 11.63 4.49 -2.10
CA ARG A 170 10.22 4.76 -1.79
C ARG A 170 10.08 6.00 -0.91
N ILE A 171 10.92 6.14 0.11
CA ILE A 171 10.86 7.28 1.02
C ILE A 171 11.42 8.56 0.37
N SER A 172 12.51 8.46 -0.39
CA SER A 172 13.23 9.62 -0.93
C SER A 172 12.72 10.13 -2.28
N GLU A 173 11.94 9.34 -3.00
CA GLU A 173 11.48 9.66 -4.36
C GLU A 173 9.97 9.55 -4.55
N SER A 174 9.18 9.34 -3.48
CA SER A 174 7.71 9.12 -3.57
C SER A 174 6.98 10.10 -4.50
N LYS A 175 7.34 11.39 -4.47
CA LYS A 175 6.75 12.44 -5.32
C LYS A 175 7.02 12.28 -6.82
N ASN A 176 8.07 11.54 -7.19
CA ASN A 176 8.50 11.31 -8.57
C ASN A 176 8.16 9.90 -9.07
N LEU A 177 7.70 9.01 -8.18
CA LEU A 177 7.29 7.66 -8.57
C LEU A 177 5.97 7.78 -9.34
N ARG A 178 6.02 7.49 -10.65
CA ARG A 178 4.84 7.41 -11.55
C ARG A 178 3.93 6.22 -11.23
N GLU A 179 3.84 5.78 -9.98
CA GLU A 179 2.94 4.71 -9.57
C GLU A 179 1.50 5.22 -9.67
N LEU A 180 0.87 4.98 -10.83
CA LEU A 180 -0.56 5.15 -11.13
C LEU A 180 -1.25 6.16 -10.22
N ASP A 181 -1.12 7.44 -10.55
CA ASP A 181 -1.83 8.51 -9.86
C ASP A 181 -3.34 8.19 -9.85
N VAL A 182 -3.92 8.08 -8.66
CA VAL A 182 -5.36 7.93 -8.50
C VAL A 182 -5.95 9.31 -8.34
N TYR A 183 -6.93 9.67 -9.16
CA TYR A 183 -7.74 10.84 -8.86
C TYR A 183 -8.61 10.51 -7.65
N PHE A 184 -8.44 11.24 -6.57
CA PHE A 184 -9.24 11.09 -5.37
C PHE A 184 -10.00 12.36 -5.05
N ASP A 185 -11.29 12.23 -4.74
CA ASP A 185 -12.11 13.32 -4.23
C ASP A 185 -12.93 12.85 -3.03
N SER A 186 -12.66 13.42 -1.85
CA SER A 186 -13.32 12.99 -0.61
C SER A 186 -14.72 13.56 -0.42
N ALA A 187 -15.11 14.54 -1.24
CA ALA A 187 -16.43 15.19 -1.19
C ALA A 187 -16.76 15.84 -2.55
N ALA A 188 -17.07 15.01 -3.54
CA ALA A 188 -17.30 15.44 -4.92
C ALA A 188 -18.51 16.39 -5.06
N ASP A 189 -19.46 16.32 -4.14
CA ASP A 189 -20.63 17.21 -4.06
C ASP A 189 -20.36 18.53 -3.32
N GLN A 190 -19.15 18.75 -2.83
CA GLN A 190 -18.71 20.00 -2.22
C GLN A 190 -17.81 20.80 -3.19
N PRO A 191 -17.65 22.13 -3.00
CA PRO A 191 -16.69 22.91 -3.76
C PRO A 191 -15.26 22.33 -3.66
N SER A 192 -14.49 22.42 -4.75
CA SER A 192 -13.17 21.77 -4.88
C SER A 192 -12.16 22.16 -3.79
N GLY A 193 -12.19 23.40 -3.30
CA GLY A 193 -11.31 23.86 -2.22
C GLY A 193 -11.56 23.20 -0.86
N LEU A 194 -12.68 22.50 -0.67
CA LEU A 194 -13.07 21.86 0.58
C LEU A 194 -12.99 20.33 0.53
N SER A 195 -12.82 19.74 -0.66
CA SER A 195 -12.95 18.29 -0.85
C SER A 195 -11.61 17.55 -0.91
N GLY A 196 -10.49 18.27 -0.96
CA GLY A 196 -9.16 17.70 -1.12
C GLY A 196 -8.98 16.95 -2.44
N ALA A 197 -9.72 17.33 -3.49
CA ALA A 197 -9.68 16.71 -4.81
C ALA A 197 -8.29 16.83 -5.46
N GLY A 198 -7.75 15.72 -5.97
CA GLY A 198 -6.48 15.73 -6.68
C GLY A 198 -5.92 14.35 -6.94
N PHE A 199 -4.78 14.33 -7.64
CA PHE A 199 -4.02 13.13 -7.88
C PHE A 199 -3.16 12.80 -6.65
N ILE A 200 -3.27 11.55 -6.20
CA ILE A 200 -2.52 11.02 -5.06
C ILE A 200 -1.97 9.64 -5.40
N THR A 201 -1.01 9.19 -4.61
CA THR A 201 -0.51 7.80 -4.74
C THR A 201 -1.56 6.81 -4.26
N VAL A 202 -1.49 5.56 -4.74
CA VAL A 202 -2.33 4.46 -4.24
C VAL A 202 -2.20 4.28 -2.73
N ASP A 203 -0.99 4.43 -2.19
CA ASP A 203 -0.73 4.17 -0.77
C ASP A 203 -1.30 5.28 0.13
N GLU A 204 -1.34 6.51 -0.38
CA GLU A 204 -2.05 7.63 0.24
C GLU A 204 -3.58 7.43 0.15
N LEU A 205 -4.09 7.01 -1.02
CA LEU A 205 -5.51 6.69 -1.22
C LEU A 205 -5.99 5.67 -0.19
N ILE A 206 -5.28 4.55 -0.03
CA ILE A 206 -5.64 3.50 0.94
C ILE A 206 -5.78 4.11 2.34
N SER A 207 -4.82 4.94 2.76
CA SER A 207 -4.88 5.61 4.06
C SER A 207 -6.12 6.50 4.20
N ARG A 208 -6.36 7.37 3.21
CA ARG A 208 -7.51 8.29 3.23
C ARG A 208 -8.85 7.55 3.23
N VAL A 209 -8.98 6.46 2.46
CA VAL A 209 -10.20 5.66 2.43
C VAL A 209 -10.43 4.98 3.77
N TYR A 210 -9.39 4.42 4.38
CA TYR A 210 -9.50 3.80 5.71
C TYR A 210 -10.03 4.80 6.75
N ASP A 211 -9.47 6.01 6.78
CA ASP A 211 -9.90 7.06 7.71
C ASP A 211 -11.35 7.49 7.45
N LEU A 212 -11.68 7.79 6.18
CA LEU A 212 -12.98 8.33 5.77
C LEU A 212 -14.12 7.32 5.79
N SER A 213 -13.82 6.02 5.86
CA SER A 213 -14.82 4.93 5.79
C SER A 213 -14.79 4.01 7.00
N SER A 214 -14.04 4.35 8.05
CA SER A 214 -13.84 3.51 9.25
C SER A 214 -15.13 3.02 9.91
N ILE A 215 -16.22 3.79 9.83
CA ILE A 215 -17.54 3.44 10.38
C ILE A 215 -18.60 3.14 9.30
N GLU A 216 -18.21 3.18 8.02
CA GLU A 216 -19.12 3.01 6.88
C GLU A 216 -19.18 1.54 6.47
N ILE A 217 -20.39 0.98 6.53
CA ILE A 217 -20.68 -0.40 6.12
C ILE A 217 -21.42 -0.35 4.79
N LEU A 218 -20.97 -1.16 3.84
CA LEU A 218 -21.61 -1.33 2.53
C LEU A 218 -23.03 -1.87 2.67
N VAL A 219 -23.96 -1.24 1.97
CA VAL A 219 -25.40 -1.60 1.91
C VAL A 219 -25.79 -2.02 0.51
N LYS A 220 -25.34 -1.29 -0.51
CA LYS A 220 -25.69 -1.53 -1.91
C LYS A 220 -24.49 -1.38 -2.82
N ILE A 221 -24.48 -2.11 -3.92
CA ILE A 221 -23.51 -2.00 -5.00
C ILE A 221 -24.22 -1.93 -6.35
N GLU A 222 -23.82 -0.99 -7.19
CA GLU A 222 -24.40 -0.72 -8.51
C GLU A 222 -23.28 -0.61 -9.54
N ILE A 223 -23.42 -1.24 -10.72
CA ILE A 223 -22.60 -0.94 -11.90
C ILE A 223 -23.39 0.04 -12.76
N TYR A 224 -22.74 1.12 -13.18
CA TYR A 224 -23.27 2.06 -14.15
C TYR A 224 -22.56 1.91 -15.49
N LYS A 225 -23.32 2.10 -16.57
CA LYS A 225 -22.83 2.14 -17.96
C LYS A 225 -22.91 3.59 -18.45
N ALA A 226 -21.76 4.18 -18.76
CA ALA A 226 -21.64 5.53 -19.30
C ALA A 226 -21.07 5.51 -20.74
N PRO A 227 -21.49 6.44 -21.61
CA PRO A 227 -20.85 6.66 -22.90
C PRO A 227 -19.44 7.23 -22.72
N ILE A 228 -18.54 6.92 -23.65
CA ILE A 228 -17.14 7.43 -23.62
C ILE A 228 -17.01 8.75 -24.41
N ASN A 229 -17.92 9.01 -25.35
CA ASN A 229 -17.98 10.28 -26.08
C ASN A 229 -19.43 10.64 -26.45
N SER A 230 -19.66 11.92 -26.75
CA SER A 230 -20.98 12.48 -27.05
C SER A 230 -21.52 12.11 -28.44
N LEU A 231 -20.69 11.54 -29.31
CA LEU A 231 -21.01 11.14 -30.70
C LEU A 231 -21.34 9.65 -30.84
N GLN A 232 -21.45 8.91 -29.72
CA GLN A 232 -21.84 7.50 -29.74
C GLN A 232 -23.33 7.35 -30.07
N ILE A 233 -23.61 6.98 -31.33
CA ILE A 233 -24.96 6.71 -31.85
C ILE A 233 -25.30 5.20 -31.82
N MET A 234 -24.31 4.31 -31.54
CA MET A 234 -24.51 2.86 -31.48
C MET A 234 -24.02 2.24 -30.16
N ASP A 235 -24.93 1.57 -29.45
CA ASP A 235 -24.81 1.04 -28.08
C ASP A 235 -23.80 -0.13 -27.90
N ASN A 236 -23.17 -0.60 -28.99
CA ASN A 236 -22.54 -1.92 -29.02
C ASN A 236 -21.02 -1.99 -28.81
N PHE A 237 -20.25 -0.90 -28.84
CA PHE A 237 -18.78 -1.07 -28.89
C PHE A 237 -17.93 -0.34 -27.85
N LEU A 238 -18.33 0.79 -27.25
CA LEU A 238 -17.41 1.57 -26.40
C LEU A 238 -18.10 2.25 -25.20
N HIS A 239 -18.40 1.51 -24.14
CA HIS A 239 -18.92 2.08 -22.89
C HIS A 239 -17.92 1.94 -21.76
N HIS A 240 -17.93 2.92 -20.87
CA HIS A 240 -17.23 2.86 -19.61
C HIS A 240 -18.15 2.28 -18.54
N LEU A 241 -17.70 1.23 -17.85
CA LEU A 241 -18.38 0.72 -16.66
C LEU A 241 -17.65 1.16 -15.40
N PHE A 242 -18.41 1.65 -14.43
CA PHE A 242 -17.91 2.03 -13.11
C PHE A 242 -18.84 1.53 -12.01
N VAL A 243 -18.32 1.47 -10.78
CA VAL A 243 -19.03 0.92 -9.63
C VAL A 243 -19.35 2.03 -8.64
N ILE A 244 -20.60 2.08 -8.17
CA ILE A 244 -20.99 2.89 -7.03
C ILE A 244 -21.38 1.99 -5.87
N PHE A 245 -20.81 2.27 -4.71
CA PHE A 245 -21.21 1.71 -3.43
C PHE A 245 -22.07 2.71 -2.66
N HIS A 246 -23.11 2.23 -1.98
CA HIS A 246 -23.89 2.98 -0.98
C HIS A 246 -23.62 2.38 0.40
N THR A 247 -23.47 3.25 1.40
CA THR A 247 -23.15 2.87 2.77
C THR A 247 -24.33 3.10 3.72
N ASN A 248 -24.23 2.55 4.93
CA ASN A 248 -25.19 2.78 6.03
C ASN A 248 -25.16 4.21 6.60
N GLN A 249 -24.23 5.06 6.17
CA GLN A 249 -24.15 6.47 6.55
C GLN A 249 -24.77 7.38 5.48
N ASP A 250 -25.50 6.82 4.52
CA ASP A 250 -26.04 7.53 3.35
C ASP A 250 -24.97 8.29 2.57
N THR A 251 -23.79 7.68 2.47
CA THR A 251 -22.70 8.13 1.62
C THR A 251 -22.51 7.18 0.44
N TYR A 252 -21.98 7.73 -0.64
CA TYR A 252 -21.74 7.02 -1.89
C TYR A 252 -20.26 7.10 -2.28
N TRP A 253 -19.73 5.99 -2.79
CA TRP A 253 -18.36 5.90 -3.29
C TRP A 253 -18.37 5.38 -4.73
N SER A 254 -17.86 6.18 -5.67
CA SER A 254 -17.59 5.76 -7.05
C SER A 254 -16.16 5.25 -7.16
N ILE A 255 -15.95 4.14 -7.87
CA ILE A 255 -14.63 3.64 -8.25
C ILE A 255 -14.63 3.32 -9.75
N GLU A 256 -13.67 3.89 -10.46
CA GLU A 256 -13.57 3.84 -11.92
C GLU A 256 -12.16 3.46 -12.36
N ARG A 257 -12.07 2.59 -13.36
CA ARG A 257 -10.80 2.17 -13.96
C ARG A 257 -10.69 2.72 -15.39
N TRP A 258 -9.86 3.74 -15.55
CA TRP A 258 -9.44 4.28 -16.84
C TRP A 258 -8.25 3.50 -17.40
N PRO A 259 -7.89 3.65 -18.69
CA PRO A 259 -6.73 2.96 -19.26
C PRO A 259 -5.43 3.21 -18.47
N THR A 260 -5.18 4.45 -18.08
CA THR A 260 -3.92 4.88 -17.47
C THR A 260 -3.99 5.13 -15.97
N ARG A 261 -5.18 5.13 -15.37
CA ARG A 261 -5.36 5.50 -13.96
C ARG A 261 -6.64 4.95 -13.32
N PHE A 262 -6.81 5.23 -12.03
CA PHE A 262 -8.08 5.03 -11.32
C PHE A 262 -8.66 6.39 -10.90
N THR A 263 -9.97 6.38 -10.70
CA THR A 263 -10.71 7.51 -10.12
C THR A 263 -11.53 6.96 -8.96
N MET A 264 -11.46 7.62 -7.80
CA MET A 264 -12.28 7.30 -6.64
C MET A 264 -12.87 8.56 -6.04
N GLN A 265 -14.19 8.60 -5.90
CA GLN A 265 -14.91 9.79 -5.48
C GLN A 265 -15.94 9.44 -4.40
N LYS A 266 -15.99 10.22 -3.34
CA LYS A 266 -17.01 10.13 -2.27
C LYS A 266 -17.98 11.30 -2.39
N ALA A 267 -19.27 11.06 -2.18
CA ALA A 267 -20.29 12.12 -2.11
C ALA A 267 -21.47 11.71 -1.21
N LYS A 268 -22.25 12.67 -0.73
CA LYS A 268 -23.58 12.43 -0.16
C LYS A 268 -24.66 12.45 -1.24
N ASN A 269 -24.46 13.21 -2.30
CA ASN A 269 -25.35 13.19 -3.46
C ASN A 269 -24.87 12.17 -4.51
N LYS A 270 -25.59 11.05 -4.66
CA LYS A 270 -25.30 10.02 -5.66
C LYS A 270 -25.30 10.55 -7.09
N ASP A 271 -26.17 11.51 -7.40
CA ASP A 271 -26.33 12.02 -8.77
C ASP A 271 -25.07 12.71 -9.28
N ILE A 272 -24.27 13.30 -8.39
CA ILE A 272 -22.96 13.86 -8.73
C ILE A 272 -22.03 12.76 -9.23
N LEU A 273 -21.98 11.60 -8.57
CA LEU A 273 -21.11 10.49 -8.96
C LEU A 273 -21.58 9.80 -10.25
N VAL A 274 -22.89 9.80 -10.50
CA VAL A 274 -23.48 9.25 -11.73
C VAL A 274 -23.18 10.16 -12.92
N ASN A 275 -23.36 11.47 -12.75
CA ASN A 275 -23.31 12.43 -13.87
C ASN A 275 -21.93 13.06 -14.08
N GLU A 276 -21.04 13.00 -13.10
CA GLU A 276 -19.71 13.60 -13.17
C GLU A 276 -18.61 12.57 -12.87
N CYS A 277 -17.44 12.78 -13.47
CA CYS A 277 -16.20 12.07 -13.17
C CYS A 277 -15.09 13.11 -13.08
N GLU A 278 -14.31 13.09 -12.01
CA GLU A 278 -13.28 14.11 -11.75
C GLU A 278 -13.82 15.55 -11.81
N ARG A 279 -15.07 15.76 -11.36
CA ARG A 279 -15.81 17.03 -11.42
C ARG A 279 -16.10 17.55 -12.83
N ASN A 280 -15.93 16.70 -13.84
CA ASN A 280 -16.31 16.99 -15.21
C ASN A 280 -17.60 16.24 -15.54
N PRO A 281 -18.58 16.89 -16.18
CA PRO A 281 -19.76 16.21 -16.67
C PRO A 281 -19.39 15.06 -17.60
N ARG A 282 -20.04 13.90 -17.42
CA ARG A 282 -19.91 12.78 -18.35
C ARG A 282 -20.51 13.17 -19.71
N PRO A 283 -20.03 12.61 -20.83
CA PRO A 283 -20.46 12.99 -22.18
C PRO A 283 -21.87 12.50 -22.56
N GLY A 284 -22.75 12.30 -21.57
CA GLY A 284 -24.13 11.84 -21.78
C GLY A 284 -24.94 12.80 -22.65
N ASN A 285 -25.74 12.25 -23.54
CA ASN A 285 -26.77 12.97 -24.27
C ASN A 285 -28.13 12.27 -24.10
N TRP A 286 -29.20 12.86 -24.62
CA TRP A 286 -30.56 12.32 -24.49
C TRP A 286 -30.72 10.89 -25.03
N PHE A 287 -29.89 10.47 -25.99
CA PHE A 287 -29.97 9.15 -26.64
C PHE A 287 -29.10 8.09 -25.95
N THR A 288 -28.06 8.51 -25.22
CA THR A 288 -27.15 7.60 -24.50
C THR A 288 -26.89 8.08 -23.06
N PRO A 289 -27.94 8.10 -22.20
CA PRO A 289 -27.76 8.50 -20.81
C PRO A 289 -26.91 7.49 -20.04
N VAL A 290 -26.29 7.97 -18.97
CA VAL A 290 -25.71 7.09 -17.95
C VAL A 290 -26.84 6.30 -17.31
N ARG A 291 -26.72 4.97 -17.27
CA ARG A 291 -27.76 4.10 -16.76
C ARG A 291 -27.21 3.00 -15.88
N ILE A 292 -28.01 2.55 -14.93
CA ILE A 292 -27.70 1.37 -14.13
C ILE A 292 -27.63 0.16 -15.07
N TYR A 293 -26.53 -0.58 -14.98
CA TYR A 293 -26.29 -1.83 -15.69
C TYR A 293 -26.60 -3.04 -14.80
N GLN A 294 -26.16 -3.02 -13.53
CA GLN A 294 -26.42 -4.05 -12.53
C GLN A 294 -26.58 -3.40 -11.15
N SER A 295 -27.33 -4.04 -10.25
CA SER A 295 -27.59 -3.55 -8.90
C SER A 295 -27.91 -4.72 -7.97
N ALA A 296 -27.28 -4.75 -6.80
CA ALA A 296 -27.54 -5.73 -5.75
C ALA A 296 -27.34 -5.13 -4.36
N SER A 297 -27.84 -5.83 -3.33
CA SER A 297 -27.37 -5.64 -1.96
C SER A 297 -25.87 -5.91 -1.90
N ALA A 298 -25.14 -5.16 -1.08
CA ALA A 298 -23.72 -5.40 -0.87
C ALA A 298 -23.51 -6.28 0.37
N LYS A 299 -22.44 -7.08 0.36
CA LYS A 299 -22.00 -7.81 1.54
C LYS A 299 -21.70 -6.80 2.66
N LYS A 300 -22.06 -7.15 3.90
CA LYS A 300 -21.79 -6.33 5.08
C LYS A 300 -20.29 -6.28 5.40
N MET A 301 -19.61 -5.28 4.87
CA MET A 301 -18.20 -5.00 5.11
C MET A 301 -17.90 -3.52 4.83
N THR A 302 -16.67 -3.09 5.10
CA THR A 302 -16.20 -1.72 4.94
C THR A 302 -15.52 -1.49 3.59
N LEU A 303 -15.34 -0.22 3.19
CA LEU A 303 -14.60 0.14 1.98
C LEU A 303 -13.13 -0.31 2.03
N SER A 304 -12.54 -0.46 3.22
CA SER A 304 -11.20 -1.06 3.37
C SER A 304 -11.11 -2.45 2.74
N SER A 305 -12.17 -3.27 2.83
CA SER A 305 -12.20 -4.60 2.18
C SER A 305 -12.18 -4.48 0.65
N VAL A 306 -12.77 -3.41 0.09
CA VAL A 306 -12.72 -3.10 -1.33
C VAL A 306 -11.31 -2.70 -1.75
N MET A 307 -10.63 -1.85 -0.94
CA MET A 307 -9.23 -1.49 -1.20
C MET A 307 -8.34 -2.73 -1.21
N ASP A 308 -8.60 -3.65 -0.28
CA ASP A 308 -7.86 -4.90 -0.15
C ASP A 308 -8.00 -5.79 -1.38
N PHE A 309 -9.22 -5.90 -1.91
CA PHE A 309 -9.46 -6.66 -3.12
C PHE A 309 -8.79 -6.04 -4.35
N ILE A 310 -8.84 -4.72 -4.50
CA ILE A 310 -8.34 -4.04 -5.70
C ILE A 310 -6.81 -4.04 -5.71
N TRP A 311 -6.18 -3.68 -4.58
CA TRP A 311 -4.76 -3.38 -4.54
C TRP A 311 -3.89 -4.44 -3.87
N LYS A 312 -4.41 -5.43 -3.12
CA LYS A 312 -3.52 -6.47 -2.55
C LYS A 312 -2.82 -7.23 -3.67
N LYS A 313 -1.48 -7.27 -3.64
CA LYS A 313 -0.60 -7.83 -4.69
C LYS A 313 -0.76 -7.20 -6.06
N ASP A 314 -1.25 -5.95 -6.14
CA ASP A 314 -1.51 -5.26 -7.40
C ASP A 314 -2.39 -6.09 -8.38
N LYS A 315 -3.26 -6.97 -7.85
CA LYS A 315 -4.02 -7.98 -8.63
C LYS A 315 -4.83 -7.41 -9.80
N LEU A 316 -5.47 -6.26 -9.59
CA LEU A 316 -6.26 -5.59 -10.63
C LEU A 316 -5.45 -4.50 -11.37
N ASN A 317 -4.18 -4.31 -11.02
CA ASN A 317 -3.26 -3.39 -11.69
C ASN A 317 -2.47 -4.07 -12.83
N GLU A 318 -2.20 -5.37 -12.77
CA GLU A 318 -1.34 -6.08 -13.73
C GLU A 318 -2.01 -6.43 -15.08
N LEU A 319 -3.34 -6.39 -15.19
CA LEU A 319 -4.09 -6.82 -16.38
C LEU A 319 -4.48 -5.66 -17.31
N TYR A 320 -3.51 -4.84 -17.74
CA TYR A 320 -3.78 -3.85 -18.79
C TYR A 320 -3.63 -4.48 -20.19
N ASP A 321 -4.77 -4.78 -20.82
CA ASP A 321 -4.85 -4.99 -22.26
C ASP A 321 -5.51 -3.75 -22.89
N PRO A 322 -4.81 -2.96 -23.74
CA PRO A 322 -5.37 -1.78 -24.40
C PRO A 322 -6.59 -2.07 -25.29
N ILE A 323 -6.79 -3.33 -25.70
CA ILE A 323 -7.85 -3.75 -26.62
C ILE A 323 -9.08 -4.25 -25.84
N SER A 324 -8.90 -4.70 -24.60
CA SER A 324 -9.99 -5.23 -23.77
C SER A 324 -10.72 -4.09 -23.05
N ASN A 325 -12.04 -4.21 -22.92
CA ASN A 325 -12.88 -3.27 -22.16
C ASN A 325 -12.56 -3.39 -20.66
N ASN A 326 -11.42 -2.82 -20.23
CA ASN A 326 -10.85 -2.97 -18.88
C ASN A 326 -11.80 -2.49 -17.80
N SER A 327 -12.58 -1.44 -18.10
CA SER A 327 -13.62 -0.94 -17.20
C SER A 327 -14.70 -2.00 -16.92
N LYS A 328 -15.08 -2.79 -17.94
CA LYS A 328 -16.05 -3.88 -17.79
C LYS A 328 -15.51 -5.01 -16.92
N HIS A 329 -14.29 -5.49 -17.21
CA HIS A 329 -13.68 -6.56 -16.40
C HIS A 329 -13.55 -6.09 -14.95
N PHE A 330 -12.96 -4.92 -14.72
CA PHE A 330 -12.82 -4.34 -13.40
C PHE A 330 -14.15 -4.22 -12.64
N ALA A 331 -15.15 -3.53 -13.23
CA ALA A 331 -16.43 -3.29 -12.58
C ALA A 331 -17.16 -4.61 -12.27
N THR A 332 -17.10 -5.58 -13.18
CA THR A 332 -17.72 -6.90 -12.99
C THR A 332 -17.01 -7.71 -11.91
N SER A 333 -15.68 -7.68 -11.85
CA SER A 333 -14.90 -8.35 -10.79
C SER A 333 -15.22 -7.79 -9.41
N VAL A 334 -15.25 -6.45 -9.27
CA VAL A 334 -15.64 -5.79 -8.02
C VAL A 334 -17.09 -6.13 -7.67
N TYR A 335 -18.01 -5.99 -8.61
CA TYR A 335 -19.42 -6.30 -8.38
C TYR A 335 -19.65 -7.73 -7.89
N ASN A 336 -19.07 -8.71 -8.59
CA ASN A 336 -19.20 -10.12 -8.24
C ASN A 336 -18.59 -10.44 -6.87
N GLN A 337 -17.49 -9.77 -6.50
CA GLN A 337 -16.85 -9.98 -5.21
C GLN A 337 -17.68 -9.45 -4.05
N PHE A 338 -18.36 -8.31 -4.24
CA PHE A 338 -18.98 -7.55 -3.15
C PHE A 338 -20.51 -7.57 -3.14
N GLN A 339 -21.18 -8.10 -4.16
CA GLN A 339 -22.63 -8.34 -4.10
C GLN A 339 -22.95 -9.42 -3.05
N ASP A 340 -24.04 -9.20 -2.31
CA ASP A 340 -24.64 -10.18 -1.41
C ASP A 340 -25.63 -11.03 -2.22
N GLY A 341 -25.18 -12.21 -2.62
CA GLY A 341 -25.94 -13.10 -3.49
C GLY A 341 -25.58 -14.55 -3.26
N TYR A 342 -26.53 -15.30 -2.69
CA TYR A 342 -26.65 -16.74 -2.88
C TYR A 342 -26.56 -17.00 -4.39
N GLN A 343 -25.50 -17.67 -4.85
CA GLN A 343 -25.53 -18.27 -6.16
C GLN A 343 -26.52 -19.43 -6.10
N ILE A 344 -27.75 -19.21 -6.55
CA ILE A 344 -28.57 -20.33 -7.03
C ILE A 344 -27.79 -20.85 -8.25
N LYS A 345 -27.11 -21.97 -8.03
CA LYS A 345 -26.40 -22.72 -9.08
C LYS A 345 -27.36 -23.18 -10.16
#